data_AF-A0AAP5Z2V0-F1
#
_entry.id   AF-A0AAP5Z2V0-F1
#
_cell.length_a   1.000
_cell.length_b   1.000
_cell.length_c   1.000
_cell.angle_alpha   90.00
_cell.angle_beta   90.00
_cell.angle_gamma   90.00
#
_symmetry.space_group_name_H-M   'P 1'
#
loop_
_entity.id
_entity.type
_entity.pdbx_description
1 polymer ?
#
loop_
_entity_poly.entity_id
_entity_poly.type
_entity_poly.pdbx_seq_one_letter_code
_entity_poly.pdbx_strand_id
1 'polypeptide(L)'
;VTSLVPVGRWYDNDKARLRQVLFNLLNNAVKFTDRGIVEVTLSEQTHYDKTVLVIAIKDTGIGISKEAHKRIFRPFEQAESSTTRRFGGTGLGLAIVKEIAEHMGGHVTVQSQENIGTTFSVEVEISPCEPGKVESGHRHKLNCNGLKALIVEDNRTNAIIMETFLRAKGFECSSVENGQL
;
A
#
# COMPACT_ATOMS: atom_id res chain seq x y z
N VAL A 1 9.57 5.30 -16.27
CA VAL A 1 9.88 5.62 -14.86
C VAL A 1 11.06 6.58 -14.86
N THR A 2 10.93 7.70 -14.18
CA THR A 2 11.93 8.76 -14.08
C THR A 2 12.27 8.95 -12.61
N SER A 3 13.54 8.80 -12.23
CA SER A 3 13.98 9.04 -10.86
C SER A 3 14.87 10.27 -10.83
N LEU A 4 14.45 11.27 -10.07
CA LEU A 4 15.22 12.47 -9.71
C LEU A 4 15.87 12.33 -8.33
N VAL A 5 15.64 11.20 -7.66
CA VAL A 5 16.32 10.83 -6.42
C VAL A 5 17.77 10.43 -6.71
N PRO A 6 18.75 10.80 -5.86
CA PRO A 6 20.14 10.40 -6.02
C PRO A 6 20.33 8.88 -6.15
N VAL A 7 21.24 8.46 -7.01
CA VAL A 7 21.55 7.04 -7.21
C VAL A 7 22.12 6.45 -5.91
N GLY A 8 21.62 5.28 -5.50
CA GLY A 8 22.07 4.60 -4.28
C GLY A 8 21.50 5.18 -2.98
N ARG A 9 20.52 6.09 -3.05
CA ARG A 9 19.83 6.65 -1.87
C ARG A 9 18.99 5.60 -1.15
N TRP A 10 19.14 5.54 0.17
CA TRP A 10 18.30 4.71 1.07
C TRP A 10 17.51 5.60 2.02
N TYR A 11 16.34 5.11 2.43
CA TYR A 11 15.45 5.78 3.36
C TYR A 11 15.00 4.80 4.45
N ASP A 12 14.96 5.25 5.69
CA ASP A 12 14.34 4.53 6.79
C ASP A 12 12.83 4.78 6.76
N ASN A 13 12.08 3.78 6.29
CA ASN A 13 10.63 3.85 6.15
C ASN A 13 9.99 2.45 6.00
N ASP A 14 8.67 2.35 6.15
CA ASP A 14 7.89 1.13 5.90
C ASP A 14 7.76 0.84 4.40
N LYS A 15 8.66 -0.04 3.94
CA LYS A 15 8.68 -0.57 2.56
C LYS A 15 7.35 -1.21 2.14
N ALA A 16 6.63 -1.88 3.04
CA ALA A 16 5.39 -2.55 2.69
C ALA A 16 4.28 -1.53 2.37
N ARG A 17 4.20 -0.45 3.15
CA ARG A 17 3.23 0.64 2.95
C ARG A 17 3.50 1.44 1.69
N LEU A 18 4.76 1.82 1.45
CA LEU A 18 5.15 2.49 0.19
C LEU A 18 4.81 1.63 -1.04
N ARG A 19 5.05 0.33 -0.96
CA ARG A 19 4.71 -0.61 -2.04
C ARG A 19 3.20 -0.71 -2.25
N GLN A 20 2.42 -0.69 -1.17
CA GLN A 20 0.96 -0.69 -1.23
C GLN A 20 0.43 0.57 -1.93
N VAL A 21 0.99 1.74 -1.62
CA VAL A 21 0.69 3.01 -2.31
C VAL A 21 0.97 2.89 -3.80
N LEU A 22 2.17 2.46 -4.17
CA LEU A 22 2.58 2.31 -5.56
C LEU A 22 1.66 1.34 -6.32
N PHE A 23 1.36 0.17 -5.75
CA PHE A 23 0.49 -0.79 -6.42
C PHE A 23 -0.93 -0.28 -6.60
N ASN A 24 -1.51 0.39 -5.61
CA ASN A 24 -2.85 0.95 -5.73
C ASN A 24 -2.93 2.00 -6.85
N LEU A 25 -1.94 2.89 -6.92
CA LEU A 25 -1.91 3.94 -7.94
C LEU A 25 -1.57 3.40 -9.34
N LEU A 26 -0.59 2.51 -9.46
CA LEU A 26 -0.22 1.89 -10.73
C LEU A 26 -1.35 1.02 -11.29
N ASN A 27 -2.01 0.23 -10.43
CA ASN A 27 -3.14 -0.58 -10.86
C ASN A 27 -4.28 0.31 -11.37
N ASN A 28 -4.56 1.44 -10.71
CA ASN A 28 -5.54 2.40 -11.22
C ASN A 28 -5.11 2.99 -12.56
N ALA A 29 -3.87 3.46 -12.69
CA ALA A 29 -3.36 4.05 -13.92
C ALA A 29 -3.46 3.08 -15.10
N VAL A 30 -3.05 1.82 -14.92
CA VAL A 30 -3.13 0.77 -15.96
C VAL A 30 -4.59 0.41 -16.26
N LYS A 31 -5.43 0.25 -15.22
CA LYS A 31 -6.84 -0.10 -15.35
C LYS A 31 -7.64 0.93 -16.15
N PHE A 32 -7.33 2.21 -15.99
CA PHE A 32 -8.07 3.33 -16.59
C PHE A 32 -7.42 3.90 -17.86
N THR A 33 -6.30 3.32 -18.29
CA THR A 33 -5.59 3.69 -19.53
C THR A 33 -5.62 2.52 -20.50
N ASP A 34 -6.63 2.47 -21.37
CA ASP A 34 -6.76 1.42 -22.40
C ASP A 34 -5.64 1.48 -23.44
N ARG A 35 -5.32 2.70 -23.89
CA ARG A 35 -4.19 2.99 -24.78
C ARG A 35 -3.53 4.28 -24.33
N GLY A 36 -2.21 4.27 -24.27
CA GLY A 36 -1.46 5.45 -23.86
C GLY A 36 -0.26 5.08 -22.99
N ILE A 37 0.09 5.99 -22.10
CA ILE A 37 1.33 5.90 -21.31
C ILE A 37 1.00 6.08 -19.84
N VAL A 38 1.68 5.29 -19.00
CA VAL A 38 1.76 5.50 -17.57
C VAL A 38 3.20 5.87 -17.22
N GLU A 39 3.38 7.06 -16.67
CA GLU A 39 4.65 7.62 -16.25
C GLU A 39 4.73 7.62 -14.73
N VAL A 40 5.88 7.20 -14.19
CA VAL A 40 6.15 7.24 -12.75
C VAL A 40 7.35 8.14 -12.54
N THR A 41 7.21 9.14 -11.69
CA THR A 41 8.28 10.06 -11.31
C THR A 41 8.52 9.98 -9.81
N LEU A 42 9.78 9.81 -9.42
CA LEU A 42 10.22 9.86 -8.03
C LEU A 42 11.12 11.08 -7.86
N SER A 43 10.88 11.88 -6.83
CA SER A 43 11.75 13.01 -6.48
C SER A 43 11.87 13.16 -4.98
N GLU A 44 13.01 13.66 -4.53
CA GLU A 44 13.25 14.05 -3.15
C GLU A 44 13.10 15.57 -3.05
N GLN A 45 12.37 16.05 -2.05
CA GLN A 45 12.23 17.46 -1.73
C GLN A 45 12.57 17.70 -0.26
N THR A 46 12.99 18.92 0.08
CA THR A 46 13.20 19.32 1.47
C THR A 46 12.22 20.43 1.83
N HIS A 47 11.41 20.21 2.85
CA HIS A 47 10.41 21.15 3.36
C HIS A 47 10.66 21.40 4.84
N TYR A 48 11.01 22.63 5.22
CA TYR A 48 11.22 23.02 6.64
C TYR A 48 12.06 22.00 7.44
N ASP A 49 13.24 21.66 6.90
CA ASP A 49 14.20 20.68 7.45
C ASP A 49 13.76 19.20 7.44
N LYS A 50 12.63 18.88 6.81
CA LYS A 50 12.19 17.50 6.58
C LYS A 50 12.43 17.07 5.15
N THR A 51 12.94 15.85 4.97
CA THR A 51 13.02 15.23 3.65
C THR A 51 11.69 14.56 3.31
N VAL A 52 11.19 14.83 2.11
CA VAL A 52 9.92 14.32 1.60
C VAL A 52 10.17 13.58 0.29
N LEU A 53 9.66 12.36 0.19
CA LEU A 53 9.62 11.61 -1.05
C LEU A 53 8.32 11.95 -1.78
N VAL A 54 8.43 12.43 -3.00
CA VAL A 54 7.29 12.68 -3.88
C VAL A 54 7.23 11.62 -4.96
N ILE A 55 6.12 10.90 -4.98
CA ILE A 55 5.80 9.84 -5.93
C ILE A 55 4.66 10.35 -6.81
N ALA A 56 4.95 10.66 -8.06
CA ALA A 56 3.94 11.06 -9.04
C ALA A 56 3.68 9.93 -10.04
N ILE A 57 2.41 9.55 -10.22
CA ILE A 57 1.97 8.60 -11.23
C ILE A 57 1.00 9.33 -12.15
N LYS A 58 1.42 9.48 -13.40
CA LYS A 58 0.67 10.16 -14.45
C LYS A 58 0.25 9.17 -15.50
N ASP A 59 -1.00 9.25 -15.92
CA ASP A 59 -1.58 8.45 -16.99
C ASP A 59 -2.26 9.33 -18.03
N THR A 60 -2.47 8.77 -19.22
CA THR A 60 -3.25 9.39 -20.31
C THR A 60 -4.61 8.72 -20.49
N GLY A 61 -5.18 8.20 -19.39
CA GLY A 61 -6.41 7.43 -19.39
C GLY A 61 -7.66 8.30 -19.50
N ILE A 62 -8.79 7.73 -19.09
CA ILE A 62 -10.10 8.39 -19.18
C ILE A 62 -10.25 9.64 -18.29
N GLY A 63 -9.31 9.88 -17.37
CA GLY A 63 -9.40 10.98 -16.41
C GLY A 63 -10.53 10.82 -15.38
N ILE A 64 -10.77 11.87 -14.61
CA ILE A 64 -11.75 11.91 -13.52
C ILE A 64 -12.57 13.20 -13.64
N SER A 65 -13.89 13.07 -13.67
CA SER A 65 -14.83 14.21 -13.68
C SER A 65 -14.72 15.05 -12.40
N LYS A 66 -15.03 16.34 -12.50
CA LYS A 66 -14.91 17.29 -11.37
C LYS A 66 -15.77 16.88 -10.18
N GLU A 67 -16.92 16.30 -10.44
CA GLU A 67 -17.88 15.83 -9.44
C GLU A 67 -17.30 14.67 -8.62
N ALA A 68 -16.47 13.82 -9.24
CA ALA A 68 -15.85 12.68 -8.58
C ALA A 68 -14.61 13.06 -7.75
N HIS A 69 -13.92 14.17 -8.02
CA HIS A 69 -12.69 14.56 -7.32
C HIS A 69 -12.82 14.60 -5.78
N LYS A 70 -13.98 15.05 -5.27
CA LYS A 70 -14.24 15.12 -3.81
C LYS A 70 -14.53 13.76 -3.16
N ARG A 71 -14.74 12.75 -3.99
CA ARG A 71 -15.33 11.45 -3.64
C ARG A 71 -14.35 10.29 -3.83
N ILE A 72 -13.41 10.41 -4.77
CA ILE A 72 -12.47 9.33 -5.13
C ILE A 72 -11.61 8.79 -3.98
N PHE A 73 -11.39 9.57 -2.91
CA PHE A 73 -10.63 9.15 -1.73
C PHE A 73 -11.50 8.58 -0.60
N ARG A 74 -12.82 8.54 -0.77
CA ARG A 74 -13.73 7.98 0.24
C ARG A 74 -13.79 6.46 0.11
N PRO A 75 -13.80 5.72 1.24
CA PRO A 75 -13.92 4.27 1.21
C PRO A 75 -15.19 3.82 0.47
N PHE A 76 -15.06 2.78 -0.36
CA PHE A 76 -16.16 2.15 -1.10
C PHE A 76 -16.88 3.05 -2.12
N GLU A 77 -16.41 4.29 -2.34
CA GLU A 77 -16.96 5.14 -3.38
C GLU A 77 -16.31 4.84 -4.74
N GLN A 78 -17.14 4.83 -5.79
CA GLN A 78 -16.74 4.65 -7.17
C GLN A 78 -17.32 5.78 -8.02
N ALA A 79 -16.55 6.26 -9.01
CA ALA A 79 -16.91 7.45 -9.78
C ALA A 79 -18.27 7.32 -10.51
N GLU A 80 -18.63 6.13 -11.01
CA GLU A 80 -19.98 5.81 -11.51
C GLU A 80 -20.27 4.29 -11.49
N SER A 81 -21.55 3.92 -11.33
CA SER A 81 -22.08 2.54 -11.38
C SER A 81 -21.95 1.85 -12.75
N SER A 82 -21.74 2.62 -13.82
CA SER A 82 -21.48 2.15 -15.19
C SER A 82 -20.06 1.54 -15.34
N THR A 83 -19.08 2.11 -14.62
CA THR A 83 -17.67 1.68 -14.68
C THR A 83 -17.37 0.42 -13.88
N THR A 84 -18.19 0.09 -12.87
CA THR A 84 -18.02 -1.10 -12.03
C THR A 84 -18.11 -2.40 -12.83
N ARG A 85 -19.01 -2.44 -13.82
CA ARG A 85 -19.19 -3.61 -14.71
C ARG A 85 -18.02 -3.83 -15.66
N ARG A 86 -17.26 -2.77 -15.99
CA ARG A 86 -16.19 -2.82 -16.97
C ARG A 86 -14.80 -2.97 -16.36
N PHE A 87 -14.59 -2.50 -15.13
CA PHE A 87 -13.25 -2.46 -14.54
C PHE A 87 -13.12 -3.05 -13.11
N GLY A 88 -14.20 -3.40 -12.41
CA GLY A 88 -14.17 -4.10 -11.11
C GLY A 88 -13.39 -3.39 -9.96
N GLY A 89 -13.53 -3.87 -8.72
CA GLY A 89 -12.74 -3.40 -7.56
C GLY A 89 -13.57 -2.89 -6.38
N THR A 90 -12.94 -2.79 -5.20
CA THR A 90 -13.61 -2.50 -3.92
C THR A 90 -13.82 -1.02 -3.62
N GLY A 91 -13.23 -0.11 -4.42
CA GLY A 91 -13.23 1.33 -4.13
C GLY A 91 -12.32 1.74 -2.95
N LEU A 92 -11.55 0.81 -2.39
CA LEU A 92 -10.69 1.10 -1.23
C LEU A 92 -9.30 1.62 -1.59
N GLY A 93 -8.81 1.38 -2.81
CA GLY A 93 -7.41 1.61 -3.16
C GLY A 93 -6.91 3.04 -2.90
N LEU A 94 -7.68 4.05 -3.33
CA LEU A 94 -7.31 5.45 -3.12
C LEU A 94 -7.50 5.92 -1.68
N ALA A 95 -8.53 5.41 -0.98
CA ALA A 95 -8.71 5.67 0.45
C ALA A 95 -7.51 5.16 1.27
N ILE A 96 -7.02 3.96 0.97
CA ILE A 96 -5.82 3.37 1.57
C ILE A 96 -4.58 4.21 1.24
N VAL A 97 -4.42 4.69 -0.01
CA VAL A 97 -3.31 5.57 -0.38
C VAL A 97 -3.30 6.83 0.47
N LYS A 98 -4.47 7.47 0.63
CA LYS A 98 -4.62 8.67 1.44
C LYS A 98 -4.25 8.41 2.90
N GLU A 99 -4.81 7.38 3.51
CA GLU A 99 -4.55 7.02 4.90
C GLU A 99 -3.06 6.71 5.16
N ILE A 100 -2.42 5.95 4.25
CA ILE A 100 -0.99 5.65 4.35
C ILE A 100 -0.16 6.94 4.25
N ALA A 101 -0.46 7.81 3.28
CA ALA A 101 0.29 9.05 3.11
C ALA A 101 0.18 9.96 4.34
N GLU A 102 -1.04 10.12 4.89
CA GLU A 102 -1.29 10.91 6.09
C GLU A 102 -0.58 10.33 7.32
N HIS A 103 -0.63 9.01 7.53
CA HIS A 103 0.09 8.35 8.62
C HIS A 103 1.61 8.42 8.47
N MET A 104 2.12 8.56 7.24
CA MET A 104 3.54 8.75 6.94
C MET A 104 3.94 10.24 6.93
N GLY A 105 3.14 11.12 7.54
CA GLY A 105 3.46 12.53 7.71
C GLY A 105 3.33 13.38 6.44
N GLY A 106 2.70 12.85 5.40
CA GLY A 106 2.50 13.55 4.14
C GLY A 106 1.04 13.56 3.68
N HIS A 107 0.82 13.59 2.38
CA HIS A 107 -0.53 13.71 1.81
C HIS A 107 -0.57 13.23 0.35
N VAL A 108 -1.77 13.16 -0.21
CA VAL A 108 -1.98 12.83 -1.62
C VAL A 108 -2.76 13.94 -2.31
N THR A 109 -2.35 14.29 -3.51
CA THR A 109 -3.05 15.22 -4.40
C THR A 109 -3.38 14.56 -5.73
N VAL A 110 -4.36 15.12 -6.43
CA VAL A 110 -4.79 14.66 -7.74
C VAL A 110 -4.97 15.85 -8.67
N GLN A 111 -4.47 15.72 -9.89
CA GLN A 111 -4.74 16.62 -11.00
C GLN A 111 -5.26 15.76 -12.13
N SER A 112 -6.50 15.98 -12.57
CA SER A 112 -7.13 15.13 -13.57
C SER A 112 -8.08 15.93 -14.44
N GLN A 113 -8.12 15.56 -15.72
CA GLN A 113 -9.09 16.07 -16.67
C GLN A 113 -9.67 14.90 -17.47
N GLU A 114 -10.99 14.89 -17.57
CA GLU A 114 -11.75 13.87 -18.28
C GLU A 114 -11.29 13.77 -19.75
N ASN A 115 -11.08 12.54 -20.21
CA ASN A 115 -10.53 12.15 -21.52
C ASN A 115 -9.11 12.66 -21.83
N ILE A 116 -8.39 13.18 -20.84
CA ILE A 116 -6.97 13.58 -20.99
C ILE A 116 -6.06 12.69 -20.14
N GLY A 117 -6.47 12.41 -18.90
CA GLY A 117 -5.73 11.55 -17.99
C GLY A 117 -5.68 12.10 -16.58
N THR A 118 -4.90 11.43 -15.73
CA THR A 118 -4.77 11.75 -14.31
C THR A 118 -3.31 11.76 -13.87
N THR A 119 -2.98 12.64 -12.94
CA THR A 119 -1.74 12.61 -12.17
C THR A 119 -2.09 12.54 -10.70
N PHE A 120 -1.70 11.46 -10.04
CA PHE A 120 -1.69 11.33 -8.59
C PHE A 120 -0.29 11.62 -8.07
N SER A 121 -0.18 12.50 -7.08
CA SER A 121 1.08 12.82 -6.41
C SER A 121 0.95 12.50 -4.92
N VAL A 122 1.78 11.59 -4.43
CA VAL A 122 1.86 11.21 -3.02
C VAL A 122 3.15 11.75 -2.44
N GLU A 123 3.03 12.46 -1.34
CA GLU A 123 4.14 12.95 -0.54
C GLU A 123 4.17 12.18 0.77
N VAL A 124 5.38 11.79 1.20
CA VAL A 124 5.60 11.11 2.48
C VAL A 124 6.91 11.58 3.09
N GLU A 125 6.92 11.77 4.41
CA GLU A 125 8.12 12.11 5.15
C GLU A 125 9.04 10.89 5.23
N ILE A 126 10.33 11.09 4.95
CA ILE A 126 11.35 10.05 4.90
C ILE A 126 12.63 10.55 5.56
N SER A 127 13.37 9.64 6.17
CA SER A 127 14.71 9.93 6.69
C SER A 127 15.76 9.22 5.83
N PRO A 128 16.67 9.95 5.15
CA PRO A 128 17.80 9.33 4.49
C PRO A 128 18.61 8.48 5.46
N CYS A 129 19.00 7.29 5.03
CA CYS A 129 19.82 6.38 5.82
C CYS A 129 20.92 5.75 4.96
N GLU A 130 21.89 5.13 5.63
CA GLU A 130 22.83 4.24 4.94
C GLU A 130 22.16 2.89 4.72
N PRO A 131 22.50 2.14 3.65
CA PRO A 131 22.03 0.78 3.47
C PRO A 131 22.30 -0.03 4.74
N GLY A 132 21.23 -0.60 5.30
CA GLY A 132 21.36 -1.51 6.42
C GLY A 132 22.32 -2.63 6.04
N LYS A 133 23.35 -2.88 6.86
CA LYS A 133 24.08 -4.14 6.78
C LYS A 133 23.05 -5.22 7.07
N VAL A 134 22.67 -5.98 6.06
CA VAL A 134 21.93 -7.22 6.30
C VAL A 134 22.89 -8.07 7.09
N GLU A 135 22.78 -8.05 8.41
CA GLU A 135 23.42 -9.07 9.21
C GLU A 135 22.88 -10.37 8.66
N SER A 136 23.74 -11.14 8.00
CA SER A 136 23.54 -12.56 7.75
C SER A 136 23.58 -13.31 9.08
N GLY A 137 22.96 -12.76 10.13
CA GLY A 137 22.47 -13.53 11.24
C GLY A 137 21.56 -14.56 10.60
N HIS A 138 21.99 -15.82 10.68
CA HIS A 138 21.11 -16.93 10.42
C HIS A 138 19.79 -16.59 11.10
N ARG A 139 18.75 -16.30 10.31
CA ARG A 139 17.38 -16.37 10.81
C ARG A 139 17.30 -17.79 11.31
N HIS A 140 17.53 -17.99 12.60
CA HIS A 140 17.31 -19.27 13.23
C HIS A 140 15.88 -19.58 12.84
N LYS A 141 15.70 -20.58 11.97
CA LYS A 141 14.39 -21.17 11.79
C LYS A 141 14.06 -21.66 13.19
N LEU A 142 13.22 -20.91 13.89
CA LEU A 142 12.70 -21.30 15.18
C LEU A 142 12.18 -22.71 14.97
N ASN A 143 12.84 -23.70 15.59
CA ASN A 143 12.37 -25.07 15.55
C ASN A 143 11.22 -25.14 16.54
N CYS A 144 10.01 -24.93 16.04
CA CYS A 144 8.82 -24.94 16.88
C CYS A 144 8.21 -26.33 17.02
N ASN A 145 8.88 -27.38 16.52
CA ASN A 145 8.40 -28.76 16.67
C ASN A 145 8.28 -29.11 18.15
N GLY A 146 7.08 -29.50 18.57
CA GLY A 146 6.77 -29.89 19.95
C GLY A 146 6.50 -28.72 20.90
N LEU A 147 6.52 -27.47 20.41
CA LEU A 147 6.02 -26.34 21.19
C LEU A 147 4.49 -26.30 21.15
N LYS A 148 3.87 -26.00 22.29
CA LYS A 148 2.42 -25.87 22.41
C LYS A 148 1.99 -24.41 22.25
N ALA A 149 0.93 -24.19 21.49
CA ALA A 149 0.30 -22.88 21.29
C ALA A 149 -1.17 -22.94 21.68
N LEU A 150 -1.60 -22.03 22.56
CA LEU A 150 -3.00 -21.80 22.90
C LEU A 150 -3.50 -20.59 22.09
N ILE A 151 -4.50 -20.81 21.25
CA ILE A 151 -5.15 -19.80 20.42
C ILE A 151 -6.41 -19.35 21.14
N VAL A 152 -6.46 -18.09 21.58
CA VAL A 152 -7.64 -17.49 22.22
C VAL A 152 -8.30 -16.58 21.21
N GLU A 153 -9.37 -17.05 20.57
CA GLU A 153 -10.03 -16.35 19.46
C GLU A 153 -11.52 -16.74 19.42
N ASP A 154 -12.39 -15.73 19.42
CA ASP A 154 -13.85 -15.87 19.41
C ASP A 154 -14.41 -16.07 17.99
N ASN A 155 -13.67 -15.66 16.96
CA ASN A 155 -14.03 -15.94 15.58
C ASN A 155 -13.43 -17.26 15.10
N ARG A 156 -14.30 -18.27 14.93
CA ARG A 156 -13.93 -19.62 14.46
C ARG A 156 -13.11 -19.63 13.16
N THR A 157 -13.39 -18.75 12.21
CA THR A 157 -12.63 -18.69 10.95
C THR A 157 -11.20 -18.22 11.19
N ASN A 158 -11.02 -17.19 12.03
CA ASN A 158 -9.68 -16.71 12.41
C ASN A 158 -8.91 -17.80 13.15
N ALA A 159 -9.56 -18.48 14.10
CA ALA A 159 -8.94 -19.56 14.87
C ALA A 159 -8.40 -20.67 13.97
N ILE A 160 -9.18 -21.12 12.97
CA ILE A 160 -8.77 -22.14 11.99
C ILE A 160 -7.56 -21.67 11.15
N ILE A 161 -7.58 -20.41 10.71
CA ILE A 161 -6.48 -19.83 9.92
C ILE A 161 -5.19 -19.78 10.75
N MET A 162 -5.27 -19.28 11.99
CA MET A 162 -4.15 -19.21 12.91
C MET A 162 -3.59 -20.61 13.23
N GLU A 163 -4.47 -21.57 13.50
CA GLU A 163 -4.09 -22.96 13.75
C GLU A 163 -3.35 -23.56 12.56
N THR A 164 -3.83 -23.33 11.34
CA THR A 164 -3.20 -23.81 10.10
C THR A 164 -1.78 -23.26 9.96
N PHE A 165 -1.58 -21.96 10.20
CA PHE A 165 -0.26 -21.33 10.12
C PHE A 165 0.70 -21.82 11.20
N LEU A 166 0.22 -22.03 12.43
CA LEU A 166 1.04 -22.47 13.56
C LEU A 166 1.41 -23.96 13.43
N ARG A 167 0.48 -24.82 13.03
CA ARG A 167 0.78 -26.23 12.75
C ARG A 167 1.78 -26.39 11.60
N ALA A 168 1.66 -25.57 10.54
CA ALA A 168 2.64 -25.54 9.45
C ALA A 168 4.06 -25.12 9.90
N LYS A 169 4.18 -24.44 11.05
CA LYS A 169 5.45 -24.10 11.69
C LYS A 169 5.94 -25.13 12.70
N GLY A 170 5.17 -26.19 12.99
CA GLY A 170 5.53 -27.29 13.89
C GLY A 170 4.87 -27.26 15.28
N PHE A 171 4.00 -26.28 15.55
CA PHE A 171 3.33 -26.17 16.85
C PHE A 171 2.21 -27.21 17.04
N GLU A 172 2.08 -27.71 18.27
CA GLU A 172 0.85 -28.35 18.76
C GLU A 172 -0.13 -27.26 19.18
N CYS A 173 -1.26 -27.16 18.48
CA CYS A 173 -2.23 -26.08 18.73
C CYS A 173 -3.45 -26.58 19.51
N SER A 174 -3.95 -25.74 20.40
CA SER A 174 -5.27 -25.85 21.05
C SER A 174 -5.98 -24.50 20.93
N SER A 175 -7.27 -24.50 20.62
CA SER A 175 -8.07 -23.28 20.47
C SER A 175 -9.16 -23.20 21.53
N VAL A 176 -9.36 -22.00 22.08
CA VAL A 176 -10.39 -21.70 23.08
C VAL A 176 -11.05 -20.36 22.73
N GLU A 177 -12.35 -20.24 22.96
CA GLU A 177 -13.11 -19.03 22.58
C GLU A 177 -13.01 -17.91 23.64
N ASN A 178 -12.69 -18.24 24.89
CA ASN A 178 -12.80 -17.32 26.04
C ASN A 178 -11.65 -17.43 27.06
N GLY A 179 -10.53 -18.04 26.69
CA GLY A 179 -9.34 -18.15 27.56
C GLY A 179 -9.45 -19.19 28.69
N GLN A 180 -10.48 -20.04 28.69
CA GLN A 180 -10.57 -21.20 29.58
C GLN A 180 -10.28 -22.48 28.79
N LEU A 181 -9.34 -23.29 29.29
CA LEU A 181 -8.99 -24.62 28.77
C LEU A 181 -9.93 -25.69 29.33
#